data_AF-E0CSR3-F1
#
_entry.id   AF-E0CSR3-F1
#
_cell.length_a   1.000
_cell.length_b   1.000
_cell.length_c   1.000
_cell.angle_alpha   90.00
_cell.angle_beta   90.00
_cell.angle_gamma   90.00
#
_symmetry.space_group_name_H-M   'P 1'
#
loop_
_entity.id
_entity.type
_entity.pdbx_description
1 polymer ?
#
loop_
_entity_poly.entity_id
_entity_poly.type
_entity_poly.pdbx_seq_one_letter_code
_entity_poly.pdbx_strand_id
1 'polypeptide(L)'
;MMMVSYATPAYRVPIPAYPAHTLKPTRAIFSVRSSAQIPVVKAVDSLYSEFRAVDNLVARNTARVLKAYQNARVGYHHFGGSTGYGHEETRGREALDKAFAEIFGAESAIFRSQVFSGTHAITCALFAFQRPGMSF
;
A
#
# COMPACT_ATOMS: atom_id res chain seq x y z
N MET A 1 -22.63 -17.36 -10.91
CA MET A 1 -21.98 -16.65 -12.04
C MET A 1 -22.31 -15.18 -11.92
N MET A 2 -21.46 -14.42 -11.23
CA MET A 2 -21.62 -12.97 -11.06
C MET A 2 -20.29 -12.33 -11.42
N MET A 3 -20.22 -11.83 -12.66
CA MET A 3 -19.13 -11.01 -13.16
C MET A 3 -19.18 -9.67 -12.44
N VAL A 4 -18.33 -9.45 -11.44
CA VAL A 4 -18.11 -8.12 -10.88
C VAL A 4 -17.29 -7.34 -11.89
N SER A 5 -18.00 -6.63 -12.77
CA SER A 5 -17.42 -5.69 -13.72
C SER A 5 -16.87 -4.50 -12.94
N TYR A 6 -15.57 -4.51 -12.67
CA TYR A 6 -14.88 -3.34 -12.12
C TYR A 6 -14.84 -2.27 -13.21
N ALA A 7 -15.83 -1.39 -13.21
CA ALA A 7 -15.78 -0.14 -13.93
C ALA A 7 -14.58 0.66 -13.41
N THR A 8 -13.47 0.63 -14.13
CA THR A 8 -12.32 1.50 -13.92
C THR A 8 -12.76 2.92 -14.31
N PRO A 9 -12.96 3.86 -13.37
CA PRO A 9 -13.12 5.24 -13.77
C PRO A 9 -11.79 5.67 -14.39
N ALA A 10 -11.84 6.16 -15.62
CA ALA A 10 -10.71 6.70 -16.36
C ALA A 10 -10.20 7.98 -15.67
N TYR A 11 -9.58 7.84 -14.50
CA TYR A 11 -8.81 8.89 -13.87
C TYR A 11 -7.54 9.05 -14.68
N ARG A 12 -7.56 10.01 -15.62
CA ARG A 12 -6.40 10.46 -16.37
C ARG A 12 -5.51 11.30 -15.44
N VAL A 13 -4.97 10.67 -14.41
CA VAL A 13 -3.84 11.24 -13.68
C VAL A 13 -2.68 11.30 -14.67
N PRO A 14 -2.08 12.49 -14.91
CA PRO A 14 -0.84 12.54 -15.68
C PRO A 14 0.14 11.61 -14.97
N ILE A 15 0.62 10.59 -15.70
CA ILE A 15 1.69 9.72 -15.22
C ILE A 15 2.82 10.66 -14.87
N PRO A 16 3.21 10.81 -13.58
CA PRO A 16 4.43 11.53 -13.29
C PRO A 16 5.51 10.77 -14.03
N ALA A 17 6.16 11.41 -15.00
CA ALA A 17 7.40 10.89 -15.52
C ALA A 17 8.33 10.84 -14.32
N TYR A 18 8.44 9.68 -13.69
CA TYR A 18 9.48 9.47 -12.70
C TYR A 18 10.76 9.82 -13.44
N PRO A 19 11.59 10.74 -12.92
CA PRO A 19 12.81 11.09 -13.61
C PRO A 19 13.53 9.77 -13.81
N ALA A 20 13.82 9.42 -15.07
CA ALA A 20 14.74 8.35 -15.36
C ALA A 20 15.97 8.68 -14.54
N HIS A 21 16.18 7.94 -13.44
CA HIS A 21 17.25 8.26 -12.52
C HIS A 21 18.52 8.06 -13.31
N THR A 22 19.09 9.15 -13.83
CA THR A 22 20.49 9.17 -14.22
C THR A 22 21.19 8.91 -12.90
N LEU A 23 21.62 7.67 -12.71
CA LEU A 23 22.39 7.26 -11.54
C LEU A 23 23.57 8.23 -11.45
N LYS A 24 23.43 9.26 -10.61
CA LYS A 24 24.58 10.09 -10.27
C LYS A 24 25.56 9.13 -9.59
N PRO A 25 26.83 9.10 -9.99
CA PRO A 25 27.80 8.23 -9.36
C PRO A 25 27.93 8.69 -7.91
N THR A 26 27.21 8.02 -7.01
CA THR A 26 27.36 8.20 -5.57
C THR A 26 28.78 7.79 -5.25
N ARG A 27 29.53 8.66 -4.55
CA ARG A 27 30.87 8.33 -4.04
C ARG A 27 30.79 6.99 -3.34
N ALA A 28 31.44 5.99 -3.94
CA ALA A 28 31.36 4.62 -3.49
C ALA A 28 32.04 4.51 -2.13
N ILE A 29 31.24 4.39 -1.06
CA ILE A 29 31.73 4.10 0.31
C ILE A 29 32.31 2.68 0.36
N PHE A 30 31.93 1.83 -0.60
CA PHE A 30 32.43 0.47 -0.78
C PHE A 30 33.11 0.33 -2.14
N SER A 31 34.32 -0.25 -2.18
CA SER A 31 35.01 -0.57 -3.43
C SER A 31 34.28 -1.72 -4.13
N VAL A 32 33.36 -1.39 -5.03
CA VAL A 32 32.76 -2.39 -5.93
C VAL A 32 33.83 -2.73 -6.97
N ARG A 33 34.19 -4.02 -7.09
CA ARG A 33 35.13 -4.47 -8.14
C ARG A 33 34.58 -4.06 -9.51
N SER A 34 35.41 -3.39 -10.31
CA SER A 34 35.07 -2.96 -11.69
C SER A 34 34.51 -4.12 -12.56
N SER A 35 34.97 -5.36 -12.32
CA SER A 35 34.47 -6.56 -13.01
C SER A 35 33.00 -6.91 -12.72
N ALA A 36 32.44 -6.48 -11.59
CA ALA A 36 31.04 -6.70 -11.23
C ALA A 36 30.10 -5.64 -11.80
N GLN A 37 30.63 -4.54 -12.34
CA GLN A 37 29.83 -3.42 -12.82
C GLN A 37 29.20 -3.68 -14.20
N ILE A 38 29.94 -4.37 -15.09
CA ILE A 38 29.46 -4.71 -16.45
C ILE A 38 28.27 -5.70 -16.42
N PRO A 39 28.27 -6.77 -15.60
CA PRO A 39 27.12 -7.67 -15.48
C PRO A 39 25.86 -6.99 -14.93
N VAL A 40 26.01 -6.05 -13.99
CA VAL A 40 24.88 -5.33 -13.38
C VAL A 40 24.17 -4.44 -14.40
N VAL A 41 24.92 -3.70 -15.22
CA VAL A 41 24.33 -2.85 -16.28
C VAL A 41 23.53 -3.70 -17.27
N LYS A 42 24.09 -4.83 -17.73
CA LYS A 42 23.37 -5.76 -18.62
C LYS A 42 22.11 -6.33 -18.00
N ALA A 43 22.14 -6.66 -16.70
CA ALA A 43 20.96 -7.16 -15.98
C ALA A 43 19.87 -6.09 -15.88
N VAL A 44 20.25 -4.84 -15.57
CA VAL A 44 19.32 -3.70 -15.51
C VAL A 44 18.68 -3.43 -16.87
N ASP A 45 19.47 -3.42 -17.95
CA ASP A 45 18.97 -3.22 -19.31
C ASP A 45 17.97 -4.33 -19.69
N SER A 46 18.25 -5.58 -19.30
CA SER A 46 17.36 -6.72 -19.58
C SER A 46 16.03 -6.69 -18.83
N LEU A 47 15.97 -6.00 -17.68
CA LEU A 47 14.78 -5.91 -16.81
C LEU A 47 14.02 -4.58 -16.96
N TYR A 48 14.42 -3.75 -17.92
CA TYR A 48 13.89 -2.40 -18.06
C TYR A 48 12.36 -2.40 -18.29
N SER A 49 11.84 -3.38 -19.01
CA SER A 49 10.40 -3.48 -19.31
C SER A 49 9.56 -3.79 -18.06
N GLU A 50 10.11 -4.60 -17.16
CA GLU A 50 9.54 -5.05 -15.91
C GLU A 50 9.52 -3.90 -14.91
N PHE A 51 10.62 -3.14 -14.82
CA PHE A 51 10.66 -1.92 -14.03
C PHE A 51 9.61 -0.91 -14.50
N ARG A 52 9.46 -0.72 -15.82
CA ARG A 52 8.40 0.16 -16.36
C ARG A 52 6.99 -0.34 -16.02
N ALA A 53 6.76 -1.65 -16.00
CA ALA A 53 5.48 -2.21 -15.58
C ALA A 53 5.21 -1.97 -14.08
N VAL A 54 6.22 -2.14 -13.24
CA VAL A 54 6.16 -1.84 -11.81
C VAL A 54 5.89 -0.35 -11.56
N ASP A 55 6.57 0.55 -12.27
CA ASP A 55 6.37 2.00 -12.15
C ASP A 55 4.92 2.40 -12.44
N ASN A 56 4.34 1.83 -13.50
CA ASN A 56 2.93 2.05 -13.85
C ASN A 56 1.98 1.47 -12.79
N LEU A 57 2.33 0.37 -12.14
CA LEU A 57 1.55 -0.19 -11.04
C LEU A 57 1.62 0.71 -9.80
N VAL A 58 2.81 1.19 -9.45
CA VAL A 58 3.03 2.13 -8.34
C VAL A 58 2.23 3.40 -8.57
N ALA A 59 2.32 4.03 -9.75
CA ALA A 59 1.57 5.25 -10.06
C ALA A 59 0.06 5.09 -9.87
N ARG A 60 -0.51 3.97 -10.34
CA ARG A 60 -1.93 3.65 -10.18
C ARG A 60 -2.30 3.44 -8.70
N ASN A 61 -1.49 2.69 -7.97
CA ASN A 61 -1.76 2.40 -6.55
C ASN A 61 -1.62 3.66 -5.69
N THR A 62 -0.63 4.51 -5.94
CA THR A 62 -0.46 5.79 -5.26
C THR A 62 -1.66 6.71 -5.49
N ALA A 63 -2.15 6.80 -6.72
CA ALA A 63 -3.36 7.57 -7.02
C ALA A 63 -4.60 7.03 -6.29
N ARG A 64 -4.75 5.69 -6.21
CA ARG A 64 -5.84 5.04 -5.45
C ARG A 64 -5.76 5.35 -3.96
N VAL A 65 -4.57 5.25 -3.36
CA VAL A 65 -4.36 5.58 -1.94
C VAL A 65 -4.66 7.05 -1.67
N LEU A 66 -4.14 7.96 -2.50
CA LEU A 66 -4.40 9.40 -2.36
C LEU A 66 -5.90 9.70 -2.43
N LYS A 67 -6.61 9.08 -3.38
CA LYS A 67 -8.05 9.26 -3.56
C LYS A 67 -8.85 8.78 -2.34
N ALA A 68 -8.51 7.61 -1.80
CA ALA A 68 -9.17 7.07 -0.61
C ALA A 68 -8.97 7.97 0.63
N TYR A 69 -7.77 8.50 0.83
CA TYR A 69 -7.49 9.45 1.92
C TYR A 69 -8.27 10.77 1.74
N GLN A 70 -8.39 11.27 0.51
CA GLN A 70 -9.20 12.45 0.21
C GLN A 70 -10.69 12.20 0.47
N ASN A 71 -11.22 11.04 0.06
CA ASN A 71 -12.61 10.67 0.27
C ASN A 71 -12.94 10.48 1.76
N ALA A 72 -12.02 9.89 2.53
CA ALA A 72 -12.10 9.79 3.98
C ALA A 72 -11.88 11.14 4.71
N ARG A 73 -11.59 12.23 3.97
CA ARG A 73 -11.35 13.59 4.48
C ARG A 73 -10.28 13.63 5.57
N VAL A 74 -9.23 12.82 5.43
CA VAL A 74 -8.12 12.79 6.37
C VAL A 74 -7.46 14.17 6.45
N GLY A 75 -7.16 14.63 7.65
CA GLY A 75 -6.71 15.99 7.93
C GLY A 75 -6.07 16.08 9.31
N TYR A 76 -5.52 17.24 9.66
CA TYR A 76 -4.73 17.41 10.89
C TYR A 76 -5.42 16.91 12.17
N HIS A 77 -6.72 17.13 12.30
CA HIS A 77 -7.53 16.70 13.45
C HIS A 77 -7.62 15.18 13.63
N HIS A 78 -7.34 14.39 12.59
CA HIS A 78 -7.29 12.93 12.67
C HIS A 78 -6.01 12.39 13.30
N PHE A 79 -4.97 13.22 13.44
CA PHE A 79 -3.68 12.85 14.04
C PHE A 79 -3.58 13.19 15.53
N GLY A 80 -4.71 13.57 16.16
CA GLY A 80 -4.78 13.70 17.62
C GLY A 80 -4.48 12.36 18.28
N GLY A 81 -3.61 12.37 19.30
CA GLY A 81 -3.43 11.21 20.17
C GLY A 81 -4.72 10.92 20.93
N SER A 82 -4.94 9.66 21.28
CA SER A 82 -6.07 9.26 22.11
C SER A 82 -5.61 8.47 23.33
N THR A 83 -6.24 8.74 24.48
CA THR A 83 -5.92 8.09 25.76
C THR A 83 -7.14 7.39 26.36
N GLY A 84 -6.92 6.50 27.33
CA GLY A 84 -8.00 5.73 27.96
C GLY A 84 -8.74 4.81 26.97
N TYR A 85 -10.07 4.77 27.06
CA TYR A 85 -10.92 3.91 26.21
C TYR A 85 -11.04 4.38 24.74
N GLY A 86 -10.72 5.64 24.46
CA GLY A 86 -10.71 6.19 23.10
C GLY A 86 -12.08 6.35 22.42
N HIS A 87 -13.16 6.47 23.21
CA HIS A 87 -14.53 6.67 22.73
C HIS A 87 -14.76 8.07 22.12
N GLU A 88 -14.16 9.11 22.69
CA GLU A 88 -14.39 10.52 22.28
C GLU A 88 -13.53 10.95 21.07
N GLU A 89 -12.49 10.18 20.74
CA GLU A 89 -11.44 10.57 19.78
C GLU A 89 -11.26 9.52 18.67
N THR A 90 -12.34 8.80 18.33
CA THR A 90 -12.29 7.70 17.35
C THR A 90 -12.20 8.19 15.89
N ARG A 91 -12.38 9.50 15.62
CA ARG A 91 -12.42 10.05 14.25
C ARG A 91 -11.21 9.64 13.41
N GLY A 92 -10.00 9.66 13.98
CA GLY A 92 -8.79 9.24 13.26
C GLY A 92 -8.79 7.75 12.91
N ARG A 93 -9.24 6.90 13.83
CA ARG A 93 -9.34 5.45 13.64
C ARG A 93 -10.38 5.11 12.59
N GLU A 94 -11.56 5.73 12.66
CA GLU A 94 -12.64 5.53 11.68
C GLU A 94 -12.26 6.01 10.29
N ALA A 95 -11.60 7.17 10.18
CA ALA A 95 -11.13 7.68 8.89
C ALA A 95 -10.10 6.74 8.26
N LEU A 96 -9.22 6.15 9.09
CA LEU A 96 -8.24 5.17 8.63
C LEU A 96 -8.91 3.88 8.16
N ASP A 97 -9.88 3.34 8.92
CA ASP A 97 -10.65 2.15 8.51
C ASP A 97 -11.37 2.38 7.18
N LYS A 98 -12.03 3.54 7.02
CA LYS A 98 -12.71 3.90 5.76
C LYS A 98 -11.74 4.00 4.58
N ALA A 99 -10.59 4.65 4.77
CA ALA A 99 -9.58 4.76 3.72
C ALA A 99 -9.04 3.38 3.32
N PHE A 100 -8.78 2.50 4.29
CA PHE A 100 -8.28 1.15 4.01
C PHE A 100 -9.36 0.26 3.35
N ALA A 101 -10.61 0.33 3.81
CA ALA A 101 -11.71 -0.38 3.15
C ALA A 101 -11.81 0.02 1.67
N GLU A 102 -11.74 1.31 1.36
CA GLU A 102 -11.75 1.81 -0.01
C GLU A 102 -10.51 1.36 -0.83
N ILE A 103 -9.30 1.43 -0.25
CA ILE A 103 -8.06 1.01 -0.92
C ILE A 103 -8.09 -0.46 -1.33
N PHE A 104 -8.60 -1.32 -0.44
CA PHE A 104 -8.67 -2.76 -0.65
C PHE A 104 -9.96 -3.21 -1.37
N GLY A 105 -10.93 -2.30 -1.56
CA GLY A 105 -12.22 -2.62 -2.17
C GLY A 105 -13.09 -3.54 -1.30
N ALA A 106 -12.96 -3.43 0.02
CA ALA A 106 -13.74 -4.17 0.99
C ALA A 106 -14.92 -3.33 1.50
N GLU A 107 -15.97 -4.00 2.01
CA GLU A 107 -17.11 -3.32 2.64
C GLU A 107 -16.73 -2.63 3.95
N SER A 108 -15.79 -3.23 4.69
CA SER A 108 -15.27 -2.71 5.95
C SER A 108 -13.81 -3.13 6.15
N ALA A 109 -13.09 -2.39 6.99
CA ALA A 109 -11.73 -2.72 7.39
C ALA A 109 -11.53 -2.40 8.88
N ILE A 110 -10.58 -3.08 9.50
CA ILE A 110 -10.16 -2.84 10.88
C ILE A 110 -8.64 -2.67 10.93
N PHE A 111 -8.18 -1.44 11.09
CA PHE A 111 -6.76 -1.11 11.19
C PHE A 111 -6.42 -0.60 12.59
N ARG A 112 -5.65 -1.38 13.34
CA ARG A 112 -5.48 -1.21 14.78
C ARG A 112 -4.03 -1.45 15.19
N SER A 113 -3.49 -0.60 16.06
CA SER A 113 -2.15 -0.80 16.64
C SER A 113 -2.08 -2.04 17.56
N GLN A 114 -3.23 -2.52 18.04
CA GLN A 114 -3.37 -3.75 18.81
C GLN A 114 -3.10 -5.00 17.97
N VAL A 115 -3.14 -4.91 16.64
CA VAL A 115 -2.78 -6.02 15.75
C VAL A 115 -1.27 -6.01 15.52
N PHE A 116 -0.55 -6.70 16.40
CA PHE A 116 0.92 -6.70 16.45
C PHE A 116 1.64 -7.30 15.23
N SER A 117 0.99 -8.21 14.49
CA SER A 117 1.62 -8.88 13.34
C SER A 117 0.59 -9.37 12.32
N GLY A 118 1.05 -9.70 11.12
CA GLY A 118 0.21 -10.32 10.08
C GLY A 118 -0.38 -11.66 10.54
N THR A 119 0.41 -12.49 11.24
CA THR A 119 -0.08 -13.75 11.82
C THR A 119 -1.18 -13.50 12.85
N HIS A 120 -1.01 -12.50 13.72
CA HIS A 120 -2.05 -12.12 14.68
C HIS A 120 -3.35 -11.69 13.96
N ALA A 121 -3.23 -10.88 12.90
CA ALA A 121 -4.38 -10.46 12.09
C ALA A 121 -5.14 -11.64 11.49
N ILE A 122 -4.41 -12.58 10.85
CA ILE A 122 -4.99 -13.76 10.21
C ILE A 122 -5.65 -14.66 11.27
N THR A 123 -4.97 -14.93 12.37
CA THR A 123 -5.51 -15.74 13.47
C THR A 123 -6.79 -15.11 14.01
N CYS A 124 -6.82 -13.80 14.30
CA CYS A 124 -8.04 -13.13 14.76
C CYS A 124 -9.20 -13.28 13.77
N ALA A 125 -8.94 -13.11 12.47
CA ALA A 125 -9.97 -13.27 11.45
C ALA A 125 -10.51 -14.71 11.41
N LEU A 126 -9.63 -15.71 11.43
CA LEU A 126 -10.00 -17.12 11.42
C LEU A 126 -10.82 -17.52 12.65
N PHE A 127 -10.38 -17.12 13.84
CA PHE A 127 -11.11 -17.41 15.10
C PHE A 127 -12.42 -16.64 15.22
N ALA A 128 -12.55 -15.46 14.60
CA ALA A 128 -13.81 -14.71 14.61
C ALA A 128 -14.92 -15.42 13.81
N PHE A 129 -14.57 -16.16 12.76
CA PHE A 129 -15.53 -16.89 11.94
C PHE A 129 -15.66 -18.37 12.31
N GLN A 130 -14.67 -18.96 13.00
CA GLN A 130 -14.77 -20.33 13.46
C GLN A 130 -15.55 -20.50 14.75
N ARG A 131 -16.25 -21.64 14.81
CA ARG A 131 -17.00 -22.17 15.94
C ARG A 131 -16.53 -23.60 16.15
N PRO A 132 -16.59 -24.11 17.40
CA PRO A 132 -16.22 -25.48 17.70
C PRO A 132 -16.96 -26.48 16.78
N GLY A 133 -16.21 -27.41 16.18
CA GLY A 133 -16.75 -28.46 15.31
C GLY A 133 -16.78 -28.13 13.80
N MET A 134 -16.34 -26.94 13.39
CA MET A 134 -16.18 -26.61 11.96
C MET A 134 -14.75 -26.89 11.48
N SER A 135 -14.61 -27.50 10.30
CA SER A 135 -13.31 -27.66 9.61
C SER A 135 -13.07 -26.49 8.65
N PHE A 136 -11.79 -26.15 8.43
CA PHE A 136 -11.37 -25.22 7.38
C PHE A 136 -11.37 -25.90 6.00
#